data_AF-A0A212JDS4-F1
#
_entry.id   AF-A0A212JDS4-F1
#
_cell.length_a   1.000
_cell.length_b   1.000
_cell.length_c   1.000
_cell.angle_alpha   90.00
_cell.angle_beta   90.00
_cell.angle_gamma   90.00
#
_symmetry.space_group_name_H-M   'P 1'
#
loop_
_entity.id
_entity.type
_entity.pdbx_description
1 polymer ?
#
loop_
_entity_poly.entity_id
_entity_poly.type
_entity_poly.pdbx_seq_one_letter_code
_entity_poly.pdbx_strand_id
1 'polypeptide(L)'
;MSDHIRIGDIRPRIQYVGNGAVKTFSFPFPIFAESDLTVFRDAEPCLDGFDVNGAGESGGGGVTFDAPPPAGSVITLARAVPIARTTDFQDGGTFRAGVINEELDRLVCMAQQLREELERTVRRAPASVSTGALTLPDPVPGRALKFAADGALIASFGDPDGAQLAASGHAEAAEVARAAAEAARDQMLALYDEFDDRYLGVKSVDPATDNDGSPLFPGALYFRQSEPDGPGAMMVYTGVAWVAAYVAGDSVLTTSNLVATISAFAPADKAAARAGLDAASVVDADALRDVAPQAKASAYVLAPVDRGRSVDTVADVAVPADAVAPFPVGAVVTVTNLGPAAIAISPQAGVTLRQAGTANAGARTLLGYGIATLRKVAAETWFVAGAGLS
;
A
#
# COMPACT_ATOMS: atom_id res chain seq x y z
N MET A 1 -61.35 -76.41 35.85
CA MET A 1 -59.90 -76.15 35.81
C MET A 1 -59.78 -74.72 35.34
N SER A 2 -59.34 -73.81 36.21
CA SER A 2 -59.03 -72.44 35.79
C SER A 2 -57.96 -72.54 34.71
N ASP A 3 -58.21 -71.98 33.53
CA ASP A 3 -57.24 -72.04 32.43
C ASP A 3 -56.01 -71.25 32.88
N HIS A 4 -54.86 -71.92 32.91
CA HIS A 4 -53.60 -71.32 33.34
C HIS A 4 -53.06 -70.45 32.20
N ILE A 5 -52.36 -69.35 32.53
CA ILE A 5 -51.79 -68.46 31.52
C ILE A 5 -50.82 -69.25 30.62
N ARG A 6 -50.74 -68.91 29.33
CA ARG A 6 -49.85 -69.59 28.39
C ARG A 6 -48.79 -68.63 27.89
N ILE A 7 -47.53 -68.94 28.15
CA ILE A 7 -46.39 -68.14 27.71
C ILE A 7 -45.93 -68.60 26.34
N GLY A 8 -46.39 -67.92 25.28
CA GLY A 8 -45.93 -68.14 23.91
C GLY A 8 -44.55 -67.52 23.63
N ASP A 9 -43.88 -67.96 22.55
CA ASP A 9 -42.62 -67.36 22.09
C ASP A 9 -42.87 -66.02 21.39
N ILE A 10 -43.13 -64.99 22.19
CA ILE A 10 -43.44 -63.64 21.74
C ILE A 10 -42.45 -62.67 22.38
N ARG A 11 -42.02 -61.66 21.62
CA ARG A 11 -41.17 -60.59 22.16
C ARG A 11 -42.00 -59.76 23.15
N PRO A 12 -41.55 -59.59 24.42
CA PRO A 12 -42.32 -58.91 25.44
C PRO A 12 -42.21 -57.37 25.35
N ARG A 13 -42.23 -56.85 24.12
CA ARG A 13 -42.09 -55.43 23.79
C ARG A 13 -42.80 -55.13 22.47
N ILE A 14 -43.57 -54.05 22.45
CA ILE A 14 -44.19 -53.53 21.23
C ILE A 14 -44.14 -52.00 21.20
N GLN A 15 -44.11 -51.43 20.00
CA GLN A 15 -44.11 -49.98 19.79
C GLN A 15 -45.21 -49.53 18.85
N TYR A 16 -45.75 -48.36 19.14
CA TYR A 16 -46.76 -47.67 18.36
C TYR A 16 -46.36 -46.21 18.16
N VAL A 17 -46.90 -45.59 17.12
CA VAL A 17 -46.84 -44.14 16.90
C VAL A 17 -48.24 -43.59 17.13
N GLY A 18 -48.36 -42.65 18.06
CA GLY A 18 -49.61 -41.95 18.36
C GLY A 18 -50.09 -41.11 17.18
N ASN A 19 -51.40 -41.04 16.98
CA ASN A 19 -52.03 -40.24 15.93
C ASN A 19 -52.87 -39.07 16.47
N GLY A 20 -52.84 -38.80 17.78
CA GLY A 20 -53.65 -37.77 18.42
C GLY A 20 -55.13 -38.12 18.64
N ALA A 21 -55.57 -39.34 18.27
CA ALA A 21 -56.98 -39.75 18.39
C ALA A 21 -57.18 -41.10 19.09
N VAL A 22 -56.33 -42.10 18.82
CA VAL A 22 -56.42 -43.43 19.41
C VAL A 22 -55.89 -43.41 20.84
N LYS A 23 -56.69 -43.94 21.77
CA LYS A 23 -56.34 -44.03 23.20
C LYS A 23 -55.84 -45.42 23.61
N THR A 24 -56.25 -46.46 22.91
CA THR A 24 -55.99 -47.85 23.29
C THR A 24 -54.92 -48.47 22.41
N PHE A 25 -53.90 -49.04 23.05
CA PHE A 25 -52.78 -49.72 22.41
C PHE A 25 -52.67 -51.12 23.00
N SER A 26 -52.78 -52.16 22.17
CA SER A 26 -52.72 -53.54 22.63
C SER A 26 -51.28 -54.02 22.85
N PHE A 27 -51.10 -55.09 23.60
CA PHE A 27 -49.85 -55.82 23.68
C PHE A 27 -50.13 -57.33 23.56
N PRO A 28 -49.42 -58.09 22.71
CA PRO A 28 -49.74 -59.48 22.41
C PRO A 28 -49.05 -60.49 23.35
N PHE A 29 -48.49 -60.03 24.48
CA PHE A 29 -47.72 -60.87 25.40
C PHE A 29 -48.38 -60.90 26.79
N PRO A 30 -48.37 -62.05 27.48
CA PRO A 30 -48.96 -62.18 28.81
C PRO A 30 -48.20 -61.37 29.87
N ILE A 31 -48.94 -60.80 30.82
CA ILE A 31 -48.48 -60.18 32.06
C ILE A 31 -49.26 -60.79 33.24
N PHE A 32 -48.67 -60.92 34.42
CA PHE A 32 -49.34 -61.54 35.58
C PHE A 32 -50.07 -60.51 36.45
N ALA A 33 -49.49 -59.32 36.57
CA ALA A 33 -50.11 -58.16 37.19
C ALA A 33 -49.96 -56.94 36.28
N GLU A 34 -50.83 -55.93 36.46
CA GLU A 34 -50.71 -54.65 35.74
C GLU A 34 -49.36 -53.97 35.97
N SER A 35 -48.78 -54.15 37.16
CA SER A 35 -47.44 -53.67 37.52
C SER A 35 -46.29 -54.36 36.77
N ASP A 36 -46.55 -55.52 36.14
CA ASP A 36 -45.54 -56.21 35.32
C ASP A 36 -45.45 -55.62 33.90
N LEU A 37 -46.09 -54.47 33.64
CA LEU A 37 -45.98 -53.72 32.39
C LEU A 37 -45.39 -52.33 32.65
N THR A 38 -44.37 -51.95 31.87
CA THR A 38 -43.86 -50.57 31.82
C THR A 38 -44.29 -49.92 30.51
N VAL A 39 -44.89 -48.74 30.63
CA VAL A 39 -45.34 -47.91 29.51
C VAL A 39 -44.37 -46.74 29.36
N PHE A 40 -43.86 -46.53 28.15
CA PHE A 40 -43.03 -45.37 27.82
C PHE A 40 -43.73 -44.51 26.78
N ARG A 41 -43.55 -43.19 26.91
CA ARG A 41 -43.90 -42.19 25.91
C ARG A 41 -42.66 -41.37 25.60
N ASP A 42 -42.23 -41.35 24.35
CA ASP A 42 -41.06 -40.59 23.88
C ASP A 42 -39.79 -40.90 24.69
N ALA A 43 -39.59 -42.19 24.97
CA ALA A 43 -38.48 -42.76 25.76
C ALA A 43 -38.52 -42.51 27.28
N GLU A 44 -39.51 -41.77 27.79
CA GLU A 44 -39.70 -41.56 29.22
C GLU A 44 -40.76 -42.51 29.80
N PRO A 45 -40.52 -43.13 30.98
CA PRO A 45 -41.50 -43.99 31.62
C PRO A 45 -42.71 -43.16 32.10
N CYS A 46 -43.91 -43.59 31.74
CA CYS A 46 -45.15 -43.05 32.27
C CYS A 46 -45.53 -43.83 33.53
N LEU A 47 -45.77 -43.14 34.65
CA LEU A 47 -46.20 -43.75 35.90
C LEU A 47 -47.72 -43.67 36.11
N ASP A 48 -48.40 -42.77 35.40
CA ASP A 48 -49.83 -42.51 35.47
C ASP A 48 -50.40 -42.06 34.11
N GLY A 49 -51.70 -41.76 34.06
CA GLY A 49 -52.39 -41.28 32.86
C GLY A 49 -52.84 -42.36 31.88
N PHE A 50 -52.84 -43.62 32.33
CA PHE A 50 -53.30 -44.78 31.59
C PHE A 50 -53.76 -45.90 32.52
N ASP A 51 -54.64 -46.75 32.01
CA ASP A 51 -55.07 -48.00 32.63
C ASP A 51 -54.53 -49.19 31.85
N VAL A 52 -54.08 -50.23 32.56
CA VAL A 52 -53.61 -51.50 31.98
C VAL A 52 -54.70 -52.54 32.16
N ASN A 53 -55.08 -53.22 31.07
CA ASN A 53 -56.06 -54.30 31.08
C ASN A 53 -55.45 -55.59 30.52
N GLY A 54 -56.03 -56.74 30.86
CA GLY A 54 -55.60 -58.06 30.37
C GLY A 54 -54.48 -58.70 31.18
N ALA A 55 -54.31 -58.31 32.45
CA ALA A 55 -53.47 -59.05 33.38
C ALA A 55 -54.06 -60.45 33.64
N GLY A 56 -53.22 -61.47 33.61
CA GLY A 56 -53.63 -62.88 33.70
C GLY A 56 -54.07 -63.52 32.37
N GLU A 57 -54.20 -62.74 31.29
CA GLU A 57 -54.67 -63.25 29.99
C GLU A 57 -53.52 -63.77 29.12
N SER A 58 -53.72 -64.94 28.50
CA SER A 58 -52.70 -65.58 27.64
C SER A 58 -52.44 -64.82 26.34
N GLY A 59 -53.46 -64.12 25.83
CA GLY A 59 -53.36 -63.34 24.59
C GLY A 59 -52.72 -61.96 24.77
N GLY A 60 -52.31 -61.61 25.99
CA GLY A 60 -51.95 -60.25 26.36
C GLY A 60 -53.18 -59.38 26.59
N GLY A 61 -53.01 -58.07 26.42
CA GLY A 61 -53.99 -57.09 26.86
C GLY A 61 -53.86 -55.75 26.14
N GLY A 62 -54.17 -54.67 26.84
CA GLY A 62 -54.04 -53.34 26.28
C GLY A 62 -53.90 -52.25 27.32
N VAL A 63 -53.30 -51.15 26.89
CA VAL A 63 -53.16 -49.91 27.66
C VAL A 63 -54.10 -48.87 27.06
N THR A 64 -54.93 -48.28 27.90
CA THR A 64 -55.85 -47.19 27.51
C THR A 64 -55.41 -45.91 28.20
N PHE A 65 -55.01 -44.90 27.43
CA PHE A 65 -54.65 -43.59 27.96
C PHE A 65 -55.87 -42.72 28.25
N ASP A 66 -55.81 -41.91 29.31
CA ASP A 66 -56.88 -40.96 29.68
C ASP A 66 -57.13 -39.94 28.56
N ALA A 67 -56.04 -39.44 27.97
CA ALA A 67 -56.03 -38.56 26.82
C ALA A 67 -55.28 -39.22 25.65
N PRO A 68 -55.71 -39.02 24.39
CA PRO A 68 -55.04 -39.64 23.26
C PRO A 68 -53.59 -39.11 23.18
N PRO A 69 -52.58 -39.98 23.06
CA PRO A 69 -51.21 -39.52 22.90
C PRO A 69 -51.06 -38.61 21.67
N PRO A 70 -50.29 -37.52 21.75
CA PRO A 70 -50.11 -36.57 20.66
C PRO A 70 -49.69 -37.24 19.35
N ALA A 71 -50.05 -36.65 18.22
CA ALA A 71 -49.62 -37.16 16.93
C ALA A 71 -48.07 -37.14 16.84
N GLY A 72 -47.48 -38.28 16.51
CA GLY A 72 -46.03 -38.46 16.44
C GLY A 72 -45.37 -38.96 17.74
N SER A 73 -46.06 -39.01 18.88
CA SER A 73 -45.47 -39.55 20.11
C SER A 73 -45.22 -41.05 19.98
N VAL A 74 -44.06 -41.54 20.41
CA VAL A 74 -43.71 -42.96 20.37
C VAL A 74 -44.15 -43.63 21.66
N ILE A 75 -45.09 -44.57 21.57
CA ILE A 75 -45.55 -45.37 22.70
C ILE A 75 -44.82 -46.71 22.68
N THR A 76 -44.19 -47.08 23.79
CA THR A 76 -43.56 -48.39 23.96
C THR A 76 -44.20 -49.10 25.13
N LEU A 77 -44.69 -50.32 24.91
CA LEU A 77 -45.21 -51.19 25.95
C LEU A 77 -44.22 -52.35 26.12
N ALA A 78 -43.69 -52.55 27.32
CA ALA A 78 -42.71 -53.59 27.60
C ALA A 78 -43.03 -54.31 28.91
N ARG A 79 -42.91 -55.64 28.92
CA ARG A 79 -43.06 -56.42 30.15
C ARG A 79 -41.86 -56.22 31.06
N ALA A 80 -42.12 -56.01 32.34
CA ALA A 80 -41.13 -55.80 33.38
C ALA A 80 -41.47 -56.65 34.62
N VAL A 81 -41.46 -57.98 34.46
CA VAL A 81 -41.56 -58.88 35.61
C VAL A 81 -40.31 -58.73 36.50
N PRO A 82 -40.46 -58.51 37.82
CA PRO A 82 -39.32 -58.47 38.74
C PRO A 82 -38.53 -59.78 38.72
N ILE A 83 -37.21 -59.72 38.59
CA ILE A 83 -36.32 -60.89 38.65
C ILE A 83 -36.12 -61.27 40.12
N ALA A 84 -37.14 -61.86 40.72
CA ALA A 84 -37.15 -62.34 42.10
C ALA A 84 -38.09 -63.54 42.24
N ARG A 85 -37.77 -64.47 43.15
CA ARG A 85 -38.72 -65.50 43.55
C ARG A 85 -39.67 -64.92 44.58
N THR A 86 -40.97 -65.03 44.33
CA THR A 86 -42.04 -64.53 45.19
C THR A 86 -42.74 -65.63 45.98
N THR A 87 -42.57 -66.90 45.57
CA THR A 87 -43.24 -68.04 46.19
C THR A 87 -42.27 -68.99 46.90
N ASP A 88 -42.68 -69.46 48.07
CA ASP A 88 -42.01 -70.49 48.85
C ASP A 88 -42.89 -71.76 48.98
N PHE A 89 -42.28 -72.93 48.76
CA PHE A 89 -42.98 -74.22 48.80
C PHE A 89 -42.77 -74.89 50.15
N GLN A 90 -43.86 -75.34 50.78
CA GLN A 90 -43.80 -76.00 52.08
C GLN A 90 -43.46 -77.49 51.94
N ASP A 91 -42.50 -77.97 52.74
CA ASP A 91 -42.15 -79.39 52.81
C ASP A 91 -43.33 -80.24 53.31
N GLY A 92 -43.60 -81.34 52.62
CA GLY A 92 -44.70 -82.26 52.96
C GLY A 92 -46.12 -81.69 52.74
N GLY A 93 -46.24 -80.49 52.17
CA GLY A 93 -47.52 -79.87 51.83
C GLY A 93 -48.21 -80.52 50.61
N THR A 94 -49.49 -80.22 50.43
CA THR A 94 -50.24 -80.65 49.23
C THR A 94 -49.63 -80.06 47.97
N PHE A 95 -49.46 -80.87 46.92
CA PHE A 95 -48.97 -80.41 45.62
C PHE A 95 -49.95 -79.43 44.97
N ARG A 96 -49.53 -78.16 44.83
CA ARG A 96 -50.31 -77.09 44.19
C ARG A 96 -49.83 -76.88 42.76
N ALA A 97 -50.32 -77.72 41.84
CA ALA A 97 -49.92 -77.68 40.43
C ALA A 97 -50.04 -76.28 39.81
N GLY A 98 -51.10 -75.53 40.13
CA GLY A 98 -51.31 -74.17 39.61
C GLY A 98 -50.21 -73.18 40.04
N VAL A 99 -49.80 -73.23 41.32
CA VAL A 99 -48.74 -72.34 41.85
C VAL A 99 -47.39 -72.66 41.20
N ILE A 100 -47.10 -73.96 40.99
CA ILE A 100 -45.86 -74.37 40.32
C ILE A 100 -45.87 -73.94 38.84
N ASN A 101 -46.99 -74.10 38.14
CA ASN A 101 -47.10 -73.65 36.75
C ASN A 101 -46.94 -72.13 36.64
N GLU A 102 -47.50 -71.35 37.56
CA GLU A 102 -47.31 -69.90 37.59
C GLU A 102 -45.84 -69.50 37.82
N GLU A 103 -45.15 -70.13 38.78
CA GLU A 103 -43.73 -69.88 39.01
C GLU A 103 -42.86 -70.25 37.79
N LEU A 104 -43.15 -71.37 37.12
CA LEU A 104 -42.45 -71.77 35.90
C LEU A 104 -42.70 -70.76 34.76
N ASP A 105 -43.93 -70.27 34.62
CA ASP A 105 -44.26 -69.27 33.63
C ASP A 105 -43.58 -67.92 33.89
N ARG A 106 -43.51 -67.49 35.15
CA ARG A 106 -42.77 -66.28 35.53
C ARG A 106 -41.29 -66.40 35.13
N LEU A 107 -40.67 -67.57 35.35
CA LEU A 107 -39.28 -67.82 34.92
C LEU A 107 -39.12 -67.74 33.39
N VAL A 108 -40.06 -68.29 32.62
CA VAL A 108 -40.04 -68.17 31.15
C VAL A 108 -40.19 -66.71 30.73
N CYS A 109 -41.06 -65.94 31.38
CA CYS A 109 -41.22 -64.52 31.11
C CYS A 109 -39.95 -63.71 31.39
N MET A 110 -39.25 -64.00 32.49
CA MET A 110 -37.94 -63.39 32.81
C MET A 110 -36.90 -63.74 31.75
N ALA A 111 -36.84 -64.99 31.29
CA ALA A 111 -35.92 -65.39 30.22
C ALA A 111 -36.19 -64.67 28.89
N GLN A 112 -37.47 -64.51 28.53
CA GLN A 112 -37.87 -63.75 27.34
C GLN A 112 -37.51 -62.26 27.46
N GLN A 113 -37.67 -61.66 28.64
CA GLN A 113 -37.27 -60.28 28.92
C GLN A 113 -35.75 -60.10 28.78
N LEU A 114 -34.96 -60.98 29.39
CA LEU A 114 -33.50 -60.96 29.26
C LEU A 114 -33.05 -61.11 27.81
N ARG A 115 -33.72 -61.95 27.00
CA ARG A 115 -33.45 -62.07 25.57
C ARG A 115 -33.66 -60.73 24.84
N GLU A 116 -34.77 -60.05 25.09
CA GLU A 116 -35.08 -58.75 24.49
C GLU A 116 -34.08 -57.67 24.93
N GLU A 117 -33.72 -57.61 26.22
CA GLU A 117 -32.72 -56.67 26.73
C GLU A 117 -31.36 -56.91 26.10
N LEU A 118 -30.89 -58.16 26.10
CA LEU A 118 -29.62 -58.52 25.48
C LEU A 118 -29.64 -58.13 23.99
N GLU A 119 -30.76 -58.23 23.27
CA GLU A 119 -30.83 -57.98 21.81
C GLU A 119 -30.55 -56.52 21.47
N ARG A 120 -30.62 -55.65 22.48
CA ARG A 120 -30.37 -54.22 22.40
C ARG A 120 -28.97 -53.83 22.89
N THR A 121 -28.12 -54.81 23.20
CA THR A 121 -26.72 -54.60 23.61
C THR A 121 -25.74 -54.81 22.45
N VAL A 122 -24.52 -54.30 22.60
CA VAL A 122 -23.42 -54.61 21.66
C VAL A 122 -23.03 -56.07 21.84
N ARG A 123 -23.16 -56.87 20.77
CA ARG A 123 -22.85 -58.30 20.79
C ARG A 123 -21.82 -58.68 19.74
N ARG A 124 -21.01 -59.68 20.07
CA ARG A 124 -20.22 -60.42 19.09
C ARG A 124 -21.13 -61.32 18.26
N ALA A 125 -20.94 -61.34 16.95
CA ALA A 125 -21.63 -62.31 16.09
C ALA A 125 -21.21 -63.75 16.47
N PRO A 126 -22.12 -64.75 16.47
CA PRO A 126 -21.79 -66.11 16.87
C PRO A 126 -20.66 -66.76 16.04
N ALA A 127 -20.54 -66.39 14.77
CA ALA A 127 -19.50 -66.89 13.86
C ALA A 127 -18.19 -66.08 13.93
N SER A 128 -18.09 -65.07 14.80
CA SER A 128 -16.90 -64.24 14.89
C SER A 128 -15.72 -65.04 15.43
N VAL A 129 -14.59 -64.98 14.73
CA VAL A 129 -13.32 -65.61 15.14
C VAL A 129 -12.46 -64.72 16.02
N SER A 130 -12.86 -63.46 16.24
CA SER A 130 -12.11 -62.52 17.08
C SER A 130 -12.19 -62.92 18.54
N THR A 131 -11.05 -62.81 19.24
CA THR A 131 -10.92 -63.06 20.69
C THR A 131 -10.77 -61.78 21.51
N GLY A 132 -10.80 -60.60 20.88
CA GLY A 132 -10.64 -59.31 21.57
C GLY A 132 -11.71 -59.09 22.64
N ALA A 133 -11.43 -58.26 23.65
CA ALA A 133 -12.42 -57.96 24.68
C ALA A 133 -13.53 -57.04 24.15
N LEU A 134 -14.79 -57.28 24.50
CA LEU A 134 -15.91 -56.35 24.25
C LEU A 134 -16.33 -55.57 25.49
N THR A 135 -15.51 -55.59 26.55
CA THR A 135 -15.74 -54.76 27.73
C THR A 135 -15.62 -53.31 27.33
N LEU A 136 -16.66 -52.53 27.64
CA LEU A 136 -16.65 -51.09 27.37
C LEU A 136 -15.49 -50.44 28.16
N PRO A 137 -14.64 -49.64 27.51
CA PRO A 137 -13.68 -48.81 28.22
C PRO A 137 -14.40 -47.72 29.03
N ASP A 138 -13.70 -47.16 30.02
CA ASP A 138 -14.24 -46.02 30.77
C ASP A 138 -14.61 -44.87 29.82
N PRO A 139 -15.77 -44.23 30.03
CA PRO A 139 -16.22 -43.15 29.16
C PRO A 139 -15.29 -41.94 29.32
N VAL A 140 -14.61 -41.57 28.23
CA VAL A 140 -13.76 -40.37 28.17
C VAL A 140 -14.42 -39.37 27.22
N PRO A 141 -14.69 -38.12 27.66
CA PRO A 141 -15.29 -37.09 26.81
C PRO A 141 -14.51 -36.89 25.50
N GLY A 142 -15.24 -36.76 24.39
CA GLY A 142 -14.65 -36.57 23.07
C GLY A 142 -13.91 -37.79 22.52
N ARG A 143 -14.05 -38.98 23.11
CA ARG A 143 -13.51 -40.22 22.54
C ARG A 143 -14.64 -41.07 21.97
N ALA A 144 -14.37 -41.68 20.81
CA ALA A 144 -15.26 -42.65 20.18
C ALA A 144 -14.86 -44.08 20.55
N LEU A 145 -15.81 -45.01 20.53
CA LEU A 145 -15.52 -46.43 20.61
C LEU A 145 -14.99 -46.92 19.26
N LYS A 146 -13.89 -47.68 19.28
CA LYS A 146 -13.30 -48.30 18.08
C LYS A 146 -12.76 -49.70 18.39
N PHE A 147 -12.52 -50.48 17.35
CA PHE A 147 -11.78 -51.73 17.48
C PHE A 147 -10.28 -51.50 17.36
N ALA A 148 -9.50 -52.08 18.27
CA ALA A 148 -8.05 -52.19 18.17
C ALA A 148 -7.65 -53.26 17.16
N ALA A 149 -6.35 -53.35 16.85
CA ALA A 149 -5.82 -54.33 15.89
C ALA A 149 -6.04 -55.79 16.34
N ASP A 150 -6.13 -56.03 17.64
CA ASP A 150 -6.47 -57.33 18.25
C ASP A 150 -7.99 -57.60 18.31
N GLY A 151 -8.81 -56.66 17.83
CA GLY A 151 -10.27 -56.71 17.85
C GLY A 151 -10.89 -56.36 19.20
N ALA A 152 -10.12 -55.87 20.18
CA ALA A 152 -10.67 -55.37 21.44
C ALA A 152 -11.40 -54.03 21.22
N LEU A 153 -12.48 -53.80 21.96
CA LEU A 153 -13.18 -52.53 21.99
C LEU A 153 -12.40 -51.54 22.88
N ILE A 154 -11.95 -50.44 22.30
CA ILE A 154 -11.15 -49.41 22.97
C ILE A 154 -11.68 -48.02 22.65
N ALA A 155 -11.28 -47.02 23.44
CA ALA A 155 -11.50 -45.62 23.11
C ALA A 155 -10.53 -45.16 22.00
N SER A 156 -10.98 -44.24 21.15
CA SER A 156 -10.12 -43.56 20.18
C SER A 156 -9.00 -42.80 20.89
N PHE A 157 -7.91 -42.50 20.17
CA PHE A 157 -6.77 -41.75 20.74
C PHE A 157 -7.06 -40.24 20.87
N GLY A 158 -7.99 -39.72 20.08
CA GLY A 158 -8.44 -38.34 20.13
C GLY A 158 -9.88 -38.25 19.64
N ASP A 159 -10.37 -37.02 19.53
CA ASP A 159 -11.69 -36.75 18.99
C ASP A 159 -11.69 -36.92 17.47
N PRO A 160 -12.39 -37.95 16.92
CA PRO A 160 -12.46 -38.14 15.48
C PRO A 160 -13.17 -36.98 14.77
N ASP A 161 -14.15 -36.35 15.40
CA ASP A 161 -14.89 -35.23 14.81
C ASP A 161 -14.01 -33.98 14.76
N GLY A 162 -13.25 -33.74 15.83
CA GLY A 162 -12.22 -32.70 15.87
C GLY A 162 -11.13 -32.90 14.80
N ALA A 163 -10.69 -34.14 14.59
CA ALA A 163 -9.71 -34.46 13.54
C ALA A 163 -10.28 -34.23 12.13
N GLN A 164 -11.54 -34.60 11.91
CA GLN A 164 -12.23 -34.38 10.62
C GLN A 164 -12.39 -32.88 10.33
N LEU A 165 -12.80 -32.10 11.33
CA LEU A 165 -12.95 -30.65 11.19
C LEU A 165 -11.61 -29.97 10.85
N ALA A 166 -10.52 -30.38 11.52
CA ALA A 166 -9.19 -29.86 11.22
C ALA A 166 -8.75 -30.20 9.79
N ALA A 167 -9.02 -31.43 9.31
CA ALA A 167 -8.72 -31.83 7.95
C ALA A 167 -9.48 -30.98 6.90
N SER A 168 -10.77 -30.72 7.13
CA SER A 168 -11.56 -29.81 6.28
C SER A 168 -11.00 -28.39 6.27
N GLY A 169 -10.64 -27.85 7.44
CA GLY A 169 -10.02 -26.52 7.54
C GLY A 169 -8.68 -26.43 6.82
N HIS A 170 -7.85 -27.47 6.88
CA HIS A 170 -6.60 -27.52 6.11
C HIS A 170 -6.82 -27.55 4.60
N ALA A 171 -7.86 -28.25 4.13
CA ALA A 171 -8.23 -28.27 2.71
C ALA A 171 -8.68 -26.87 2.22
N GLU A 172 -9.53 -26.19 2.99
CA GLU A 172 -9.97 -24.83 2.68
C GLU A 172 -8.79 -23.84 2.65
N ALA A 173 -7.90 -23.92 3.64
CA ALA A 173 -6.71 -23.07 3.69
C ALA A 173 -5.79 -23.29 2.47
N ALA A 174 -5.66 -24.53 1.99
CA ALA A 174 -4.88 -24.85 0.79
C ALA A 174 -5.51 -24.25 -0.49
N GLU A 175 -6.84 -24.32 -0.61
CA GLU A 175 -7.57 -23.70 -1.73
C GLU A 175 -7.42 -22.18 -1.75
N VAL A 176 -7.52 -21.52 -0.59
CA VAL A 176 -7.30 -20.07 -0.46
C VAL A 176 -5.86 -19.70 -0.83
N ALA A 177 -4.88 -20.48 -0.36
CA ALA A 177 -3.47 -20.23 -0.70
C ALA A 177 -3.22 -20.39 -2.21
N ARG A 178 -3.83 -21.38 -2.87
CA ARG A 178 -3.76 -21.56 -4.32
C ARG A 178 -4.35 -20.35 -5.05
N ALA A 179 -5.57 -19.94 -4.69
CA ALA A 179 -6.23 -18.81 -5.32
C ALA A 179 -5.43 -17.50 -5.16
N ALA A 180 -4.82 -17.28 -3.99
CA ALA A 180 -3.95 -16.13 -3.76
C ALA A 180 -2.69 -16.16 -4.65
N ALA A 181 -2.08 -17.34 -4.85
CA ALA A 181 -0.94 -17.50 -5.75
C ALA A 181 -1.32 -17.29 -7.22
N GLU A 182 -2.48 -17.79 -7.64
CA GLU A 182 -3.02 -17.57 -8.99
C GLU A 182 -3.31 -16.08 -9.23
N ALA A 183 -3.93 -15.39 -8.28
CA ALA A 183 -4.18 -13.95 -8.37
C ALA A 183 -2.87 -13.14 -8.46
N ALA A 184 -1.85 -13.50 -7.67
CA ALA A 184 -0.54 -12.85 -7.73
C ALA A 184 0.17 -13.08 -9.08
N ARG A 185 0.06 -14.29 -9.64
CA ARG A 185 0.55 -14.59 -10.99
C ARG A 185 -0.17 -13.74 -12.03
N ASP A 186 -1.50 -13.68 -11.98
CA ASP A 186 -2.29 -12.96 -12.98
C ASP A 186 -2.04 -11.45 -12.92
N GLN A 187 -1.84 -10.88 -11.71
CA GLN A 187 -1.39 -9.50 -11.53
C GLN A 187 -0.01 -9.26 -12.15
N MET A 188 0.95 -10.19 -11.97
CA MET A 188 2.28 -10.08 -12.57
C MET A 188 2.22 -10.17 -14.10
N LEU A 189 1.40 -11.06 -14.64
CA LEU A 189 1.20 -11.17 -16.09
C LEU A 189 0.59 -9.88 -16.65
N ALA A 190 -0.42 -9.32 -16.00
CA ALA A 190 -1.02 -8.04 -16.41
C ALA A 190 -0.01 -6.87 -16.34
N LEU A 191 0.84 -6.82 -15.32
CA LEU A 191 1.90 -5.80 -15.23
C LEU A 191 2.95 -5.96 -16.35
N TYR A 192 3.27 -7.19 -16.72
CA TYR A 192 4.20 -7.46 -17.82
C TYR A 192 3.60 -7.04 -19.16
N ASP A 193 2.33 -7.37 -19.38
CA ASP A 193 1.54 -6.97 -20.56
C ASP A 193 1.45 -5.44 -20.68
N GLU A 194 1.05 -4.75 -19.61
CA GLU A 194 0.96 -3.28 -19.58
C GLU A 194 2.33 -2.59 -19.79
N PHE A 195 3.43 -3.25 -19.42
CA PHE A 195 4.78 -2.77 -19.71
C PHE A 195 5.16 -3.02 -21.17
N ASP A 196 4.84 -4.19 -21.73
CA ASP A 196 5.10 -4.54 -23.12
C ASP A 196 4.36 -3.61 -24.09
N ASP A 197 3.11 -3.22 -23.77
CA ASP A 197 2.33 -2.27 -24.55
C ASP A 197 2.83 -0.83 -24.44
N ARG A 198 3.37 -0.46 -23.27
CA ARG A 198 3.97 0.87 -23.06
C ARG A 198 5.34 0.99 -23.69
N TYR A 199 6.14 -0.07 -23.71
CA TYR A 199 7.47 -0.08 -24.31
C TYR A 199 7.60 -1.20 -25.34
N LEU A 200 7.39 -0.82 -26.60
CA LEU A 200 7.38 -1.74 -27.75
C LEU A 200 8.77 -2.27 -28.12
N GLY A 201 9.80 -1.90 -27.36
CA GLY A 201 11.17 -2.29 -27.61
C GLY A 201 11.83 -1.49 -28.72
N VAL A 202 12.63 -2.18 -29.53
CA VAL A 202 13.46 -1.57 -30.56
C VAL A 202 12.87 -1.84 -31.95
N LYS A 203 12.60 -0.80 -32.74
CA LYS A 203 12.02 -0.91 -34.09
C LYS A 203 12.81 -0.08 -35.11
N SER A 204 12.69 -0.43 -36.39
CA SER A 204 13.31 0.29 -37.51
C SER A 204 12.38 1.31 -38.19
N VAL A 205 11.07 1.18 -37.96
CA VAL A 205 10.01 2.06 -38.49
C VAL A 205 8.97 2.30 -37.40
N ASP A 206 8.15 3.35 -37.58
CA ASP A 206 7.02 3.61 -36.68
C ASP A 206 6.03 2.45 -36.69
N PRO A 207 5.83 1.78 -35.53
CA PRO A 207 4.80 0.76 -35.42
C PRO A 207 3.42 1.41 -35.51
N ALA A 208 2.44 0.67 -36.03
CA ALA A 208 1.04 1.08 -36.13
C ALA A 208 0.16 0.45 -35.05
N THR A 209 0.61 -0.67 -34.48
CA THR A 209 0.01 -1.42 -33.38
C THR A 209 1.09 -1.67 -32.33
N ASP A 210 0.68 -2.01 -31.11
CA ASP A 210 1.59 -2.49 -30.08
C ASP A 210 2.11 -3.92 -30.39
N ASN A 211 2.68 -4.58 -29.39
CA ASN A 211 3.30 -5.90 -29.51
C ASN A 211 2.28 -7.06 -29.50
N ASP A 212 1.04 -6.85 -29.04
CA ASP A 212 -0.05 -7.84 -29.09
C ASP A 212 -0.93 -7.71 -30.35
N GLY A 213 -0.79 -6.59 -31.07
CA GLY A 213 -1.54 -6.27 -32.30
C GLY A 213 -2.71 -5.32 -32.08
N SER A 214 -2.86 -4.76 -30.87
CA SER A 214 -3.86 -3.78 -30.50
C SER A 214 -3.45 -2.35 -30.89
N PRO A 215 -4.41 -1.40 -30.86
CA PRO A 215 -4.14 0.00 -31.18
C PRO A 215 -3.21 0.66 -30.16
N LEU A 216 -2.27 1.47 -30.67
CA LEU A 216 -1.31 2.20 -29.83
C LEU A 216 -2.00 3.15 -28.83
N PHE A 217 -1.53 3.11 -27.59
CA PHE A 217 -1.92 4.06 -26.55
C PHE A 217 -1.08 5.35 -26.62
N PRO A 218 -1.67 6.55 -26.42
CA PRO A 218 -0.91 7.79 -26.28
C PRO A 218 0.11 7.71 -25.15
N GLY A 219 1.39 7.89 -25.45
CA GLY A 219 2.49 7.73 -24.50
C GLY A 219 3.24 6.41 -24.64
N ALA A 220 2.83 5.51 -25.55
CA ALA A 220 3.63 4.36 -25.95
C ALA A 220 5.03 4.81 -26.40
N LEU A 221 6.03 3.99 -26.09
CA LEU A 221 7.44 4.27 -26.29
C LEU A 221 8.08 3.17 -27.15
N TYR A 222 9.01 3.54 -28.01
CA TYR A 222 9.93 2.57 -28.63
C TYR A 222 11.26 3.24 -28.97
N PHE A 223 12.33 2.47 -29.09
CA PHE A 223 13.62 2.95 -29.56
C PHE A 223 13.78 2.73 -31.06
N ARG A 224 13.98 3.81 -31.83
CA ARG A 224 14.24 3.76 -33.27
C ARG A 224 15.73 3.53 -33.51
N GLN A 225 16.12 2.47 -34.23
CA GLN A 225 17.55 2.10 -34.39
C GLN A 225 18.39 3.08 -35.23
N SER A 226 17.77 3.85 -36.13
CA SER A 226 18.47 4.86 -36.95
C SER A 226 17.46 5.75 -37.66
N GLU A 227 17.68 7.07 -37.64
CA GLU A 227 17.04 8.00 -38.57
C GLU A 227 17.81 7.98 -39.90
N PRO A 228 17.19 8.29 -41.04
CA PRO A 228 17.90 8.49 -42.31
C PRO A 228 19.07 9.48 -42.20
N ASP A 229 18.99 10.44 -41.27
CA ASP A 229 19.92 11.56 -41.13
C ASP A 229 20.53 11.72 -39.71
N GLY A 230 20.49 10.68 -38.84
CA GLY A 230 20.98 10.82 -37.46
C GLY A 230 21.00 9.55 -36.59
N PRO A 231 21.50 9.66 -35.33
CA PRO A 231 21.52 8.55 -34.38
C PRO A 231 20.10 8.13 -33.98
N GLY A 232 19.95 6.86 -33.55
CA GLY A 232 18.68 6.35 -33.03
C GLY A 232 18.13 7.16 -31.85
N ALA A 233 16.81 7.23 -31.75
CA ALA A 233 16.09 8.06 -30.79
C ALA A 233 15.01 7.26 -30.06
N MET A 234 14.75 7.62 -28.80
CA MET A 234 13.53 7.20 -28.12
C MET A 234 12.36 7.98 -28.71
N MET A 235 11.31 7.28 -29.11
CA MET A 235 10.09 7.83 -29.70
C MET A 235 8.93 7.68 -28.73
N VAL A 236 8.01 8.66 -28.72
CA VAL A 236 6.76 8.63 -27.96
C VAL A 236 5.56 8.87 -28.89
N TYR A 237 4.51 8.08 -28.75
CA TYR A 237 3.29 8.23 -29.52
C TYR A 237 2.38 9.30 -28.90
N THR A 238 1.95 10.30 -29.67
CA THR A 238 1.11 11.40 -29.16
C THR A 238 -0.39 11.09 -29.19
N GLY A 239 -0.78 9.92 -29.68
CA GLY A 239 -2.17 9.57 -30.02
C GLY A 239 -2.52 9.80 -31.49
N VAL A 240 -1.66 10.52 -32.24
CA VAL A 240 -1.83 10.75 -33.67
C VAL A 240 -0.54 10.53 -34.48
N ALA A 241 0.63 10.73 -33.87
CA ALA A 241 1.93 10.57 -34.52
C ALA A 241 3.04 10.23 -33.52
N TRP A 242 4.12 9.63 -34.00
CA TRP A 242 5.35 9.41 -33.24
C TRP A 242 6.25 10.65 -33.27
N VAL A 243 6.76 11.03 -32.11
CA VAL A 243 7.69 12.15 -31.96
C VAL A 243 8.89 11.74 -31.10
N ALA A 244 10.03 12.42 -31.22
CA ALA A 244 11.18 12.15 -30.36
C ALA A 244 10.83 12.49 -28.90
N ALA A 245 11.08 11.56 -27.98
CA ALA A 245 10.85 11.71 -26.54
C ALA A 245 11.93 12.55 -25.83
N TYR A 246 12.81 13.20 -26.60
CA TYR A 246 13.80 14.14 -26.11
C TYR A 246 13.84 15.37 -27.01
N VAL A 247 14.13 16.52 -26.39
CA VAL A 247 14.46 17.76 -27.10
C VAL A 247 15.92 18.04 -26.80
N ALA A 248 16.79 17.98 -27.80
CA ALA A 248 18.18 18.40 -27.62
C ALA A 248 18.22 19.90 -27.26
N GLY A 249 19.17 20.30 -26.41
CA GLY A 249 19.25 21.69 -25.90
C GLY A 249 19.46 22.76 -26.99
N ASP A 250 19.88 22.36 -28.18
CA ASP A 250 19.96 23.18 -29.38
C ASP A 250 18.57 23.46 -30.00
N SER A 251 17.62 22.52 -29.89
CA SER A 251 16.24 22.64 -30.38
C SER A 251 15.38 23.57 -29.50
N VAL A 252 15.65 23.63 -28.20
CA VAL A 252 14.96 24.56 -27.25
C VAL A 252 15.17 26.04 -27.62
N LEU A 253 16.25 26.36 -28.33
CA LEU A 253 16.57 27.72 -28.79
C LEU A 253 15.82 28.13 -30.08
N THR A 254 15.15 27.22 -30.77
CA THR A 254 14.65 27.47 -32.13
C THR A 254 13.24 28.05 -32.19
N THR A 255 12.45 27.96 -31.11
CA THR A 255 11.03 28.34 -31.20
C THR A 255 10.70 29.72 -30.60
N SER A 256 11.58 30.38 -29.81
CA SER A 256 11.31 31.73 -29.27
C SER A 256 12.51 32.46 -28.61
N ASN A 257 13.75 32.35 -29.10
CA ASN A 257 14.87 33.13 -28.53
C ASN A 257 15.56 34.00 -29.58
N LEU A 258 15.71 35.30 -29.26
CA LEU A 258 16.32 36.38 -30.06
C LEU A 258 17.67 36.02 -30.71
N VAL A 259 18.37 35.01 -30.19
CA VAL A 259 19.64 34.51 -30.73
C VAL A 259 19.49 33.89 -32.13
N ALA A 260 18.38 33.21 -32.42
CA ALA A 260 18.14 32.63 -33.75
C ALA A 260 17.94 33.70 -34.84
N THR A 261 17.42 34.88 -34.46
CA THR A 261 17.23 36.00 -35.38
C THR A 261 18.55 36.66 -35.75
N ILE A 262 19.56 36.64 -34.86
CA ILE A 262 20.89 37.24 -35.07
C ILE A 262 21.63 36.59 -36.25
N SER A 263 21.52 35.27 -36.40
CA SER A 263 22.14 34.52 -37.50
C SER A 263 21.58 34.92 -38.87
N ALA A 264 20.31 35.30 -38.91
CA ALA A 264 19.54 35.66 -40.11
C ALA A 264 19.78 37.09 -40.60
N PHE A 265 20.42 37.96 -39.81
CA PHE A 265 20.79 39.30 -40.28
C PHE A 265 21.85 39.24 -41.38
N ALA A 266 21.86 40.23 -42.27
CA ALA A 266 22.85 40.33 -43.32
C ALA A 266 24.26 40.50 -42.70
N PRO A 267 25.33 40.05 -43.38
CA PRO A 267 26.71 40.21 -42.88
C PRO A 267 27.08 41.65 -42.50
N ALA A 268 26.50 42.64 -43.19
CA ALA A 268 26.71 44.07 -42.91
C ALA A 268 26.13 44.50 -41.56
N ASP A 269 24.94 44.01 -41.19
CA ASP A 269 24.29 44.34 -39.92
C ASP A 269 25.06 43.71 -38.74
N LYS A 270 25.60 42.49 -38.94
CA LYS A 270 26.49 41.83 -37.98
C LYS A 270 27.79 42.61 -37.77
N ALA A 271 28.38 43.16 -38.83
CA ALA A 271 29.57 44.00 -38.74
C ALA A 271 29.28 45.34 -38.03
N ALA A 272 28.14 45.97 -38.31
CA ALA A 272 27.72 47.22 -37.68
C ALA A 272 27.45 47.07 -36.18
N ALA A 273 26.78 45.97 -35.77
CA ALA A 273 26.55 45.67 -34.35
C ALA A 273 27.86 45.42 -33.58
N ARG A 274 28.82 44.72 -34.21
CA ARG A 274 30.15 44.50 -33.62
C ARG A 274 30.96 45.80 -33.50
N ALA A 275 30.89 46.67 -34.51
CA ALA A 275 31.51 47.99 -34.48
C ALA A 275 30.89 48.90 -33.40
N GLY A 276 29.58 48.81 -33.17
CA GLY A 276 28.88 49.56 -32.11
C GLY A 276 29.26 49.11 -30.69
N LEU A 277 29.62 47.84 -30.51
CA LEU A 277 30.05 47.29 -29.22
C LEU A 277 31.52 47.66 -28.90
N ASP A 278 32.38 47.76 -29.92
CA ASP A 278 33.78 48.23 -29.78
C ASP A 278 33.86 49.75 -29.57
N ALA A 279 32.89 50.51 -30.08
CA ALA A 279 32.90 51.97 -30.00
C ALA A 279 32.36 52.53 -28.67
N ALA A 280 31.74 51.71 -27.82
CA ALA A 280 31.14 52.14 -26.56
C ALA A 280 31.70 51.34 -25.37
N SER A 281 32.68 51.95 -24.67
CA SER A 281 33.02 51.72 -23.25
C SER A 281 34.14 50.74 -22.83
N VAL A 282 35.12 50.42 -23.66
CA VAL A 282 36.42 49.96 -23.14
C VAL A 282 37.42 51.11 -23.20
N VAL A 283 37.38 51.98 -22.19
CA VAL A 283 38.49 52.92 -21.97
C VAL A 283 39.66 52.06 -21.48
N ASP A 284 40.69 51.93 -22.32
CA ASP A 284 41.92 51.21 -21.99
C ASP A 284 42.45 51.68 -20.63
N ALA A 285 42.72 50.74 -19.73
CA ALA A 285 43.10 51.03 -18.35
C ALA A 285 44.43 51.81 -18.27
N ASP A 286 45.30 51.68 -19.27
CA ASP A 286 46.55 52.43 -19.37
C ASP A 286 46.30 53.92 -19.70
N ALA A 287 45.24 54.25 -20.45
CA ALA A 287 44.88 55.64 -20.76
C ALA A 287 44.38 56.45 -19.54
N LEU A 288 44.06 55.79 -18.42
CA LEU A 288 43.71 56.42 -17.14
C LEU A 288 44.92 56.60 -16.20
N ARG A 289 46.05 55.96 -16.48
CA ARG A 289 47.27 56.01 -15.66
C ARG A 289 48.27 57.07 -16.14
N ASP A 290 48.25 57.37 -17.43
CA ASP A 290 49.17 58.33 -18.03
C ASP A 290 48.60 59.75 -18.08
N VAL A 291 49.43 60.75 -17.76
CA VAL A 291 49.11 62.16 -18.03
C VAL A 291 49.66 62.50 -19.41
N ALA A 292 48.79 62.48 -20.43
CA ALA A 292 49.22 62.71 -21.80
C ALA A 292 49.74 64.16 -22.00
N PRO A 293 50.95 64.39 -22.56
CA PRO A 293 51.48 65.73 -22.81
C PRO A 293 50.82 66.42 -24.01
N GLN A 294 50.67 67.73 -23.93
CA GLN A 294 50.18 68.62 -24.98
C GLN A 294 51.14 69.80 -25.14
N ALA A 295 52.02 69.72 -26.15
CA ALA A 295 52.96 70.78 -26.45
C ALA A 295 52.25 72.05 -26.97
N LYS A 296 52.54 73.22 -26.39
CA LYS A 296 52.07 74.53 -26.85
C LYS A 296 53.27 75.46 -27.07
N ALA A 297 53.42 75.96 -28.31
CA ALA A 297 54.57 76.75 -28.73
C ALA A 297 54.46 78.26 -28.47
N SER A 298 53.32 78.74 -27.99
CA SER A 298 53.04 80.16 -27.71
C SER A 298 52.10 80.31 -26.52
N ALA A 299 51.85 81.55 -26.08
CA ALA A 299 50.98 81.80 -24.93
C ALA A 299 49.60 81.15 -25.13
N TYR A 300 49.12 80.45 -24.11
CA TYR A 300 48.00 79.51 -24.24
C TYR A 300 46.95 79.71 -23.15
N VAL A 301 45.67 79.73 -23.55
CA VAL A 301 44.54 79.70 -22.62
C VAL A 301 44.08 78.26 -22.46
N LEU A 302 43.99 77.76 -21.22
CA LEU A 302 43.54 76.39 -20.96
C LEU A 302 42.14 76.14 -21.55
N ALA A 303 41.88 74.94 -22.06
CA ALA A 303 40.61 74.52 -22.64
C ALA A 303 40.16 73.14 -22.11
N PRO A 304 38.86 72.78 -22.16
CA PRO A 304 38.37 71.55 -21.52
C PRO A 304 39.02 70.24 -22.01
N VAL A 305 39.61 70.27 -23.20
CA VAL A 305 40.41 69.17 -23.78
C VAL A 305 41.70 68.88 -22.98
N ASP A 306 42.21 69.84 -22.21
CA ASP A 306 43.42 69.70 -21.40
C ASP A 306 43.16 68.94 -20.08
N ARG A 307 41.90 68.63 -19.76
CA ARG A 307 41.54 67.88 -18.55
C ARG A 307 42.20 66.50 -18.56
N GLY A 308 42.94 66.19 -17.50
CA GLY A 308 43.68 64.94 -17.35
C GLY A 308 44.98 64.89 -18.17
N ARG A 309 45.42 66.03 -18.72
CA ARG A 309 46.62 66.15 -19.57
C ARG A 309 47.61 67.16 -19.00
N SER A 310 48.84 67.13 -19.52
CA SER A 310 49.88 68.12 -19.24
C SER A 310 49.95 69.12 -20.37
N VAL A 311 49.92 70.42 -20.08
CA VAL A 311 50.22 71.50 -21.01
C VAL A 311 51.71 71.80 -20.90
N ASP A 312 52.46 71.37 -21.91
CA ASP A 312 53.91 71.48 -21.95
C ASP A 312 54.29 72.68 -22.81
N THR A 313 54.90 73.70 -22.23
CA THR A 313 55.11 74.98 -22.91
C THR A 313 56.36 75.71 -22.45
N VAL A 314 56.76 76.73 -23.21
CA VAL A 314 57.81 77.70 -22.87
C VAL A 314 57.27 79.12 -22.78
N ALA A 315 55.94 79.29 -22.83
CA ALA A 315 55.25 80.57 -22.85
C ALA A 315 54.16 80.64 -21.76
N ASP A 316 53.66 81.83 -21.49
CA ASP A 316 52.68 82.08 -20.43
C ASP A 316 51.37 81.32 -20.66
N VAL A 317 50.77 80.86 -19.56
CA VAL A 317 49.51 80.12 -19.55
C VAL A 317 48.43 80.93 -18.82
N ALA A 318 47.25 81.04 -19.43
CA ALA A 318 46.11 81.71 -18.82
C ALA A 318 45.04 80.70 -18.37
N VAL A 319 44.54 80.89 -17.14
CA VAL A 319 43.39 80.14 -16.62
C VAL A 319 42.11 80.86 -17.03
N PRO A 320 41.24 80.24 -17.84
CA PRO A 320 40.05 80.89 -18.37
C PRO A 320 38.96 81.09 -17.31
N ALA A 321 38.10 82.08 -17.53
CA ALA A 321 36.81 82.17 -16.85
C ALA A 321 35.84 81.11 -17.38
N ASP A 322 34.84 80.69 -16.59
CA ASP A 322 33.91 79.62 -17.01
C ASP A 322 33.06 80.00 -18.21
N ALA A 323 32.78 81.29 -18.37
CA ALA A 323 32.09 81.82 -19.53
C ALA A 323 32.88 81.63 -20.85
N VAL A 324 34.21 81.50 -20.76
CA VAL A 324 35.11 81.33 -21.93
C VAL A 324 35.36 79.84 -22.21
N ALA A 325 35.66 79.05 -21.17
CA ALA A 325 35.95 77.64 -21.31
C ALA A 325 35.46 76.86 -20.07
N PRO A 326 34.28 76.22 -20.13
CA PRO A 326 33.67 75.60 -18.96
C PRO A 326 34.36 74.28 -18.60
N PHE A 327 35.23 74.33 -17.58
CA PHE A 327 35.77 73.13 -16.97
C PHE A 327 34.81 72.60 -15.88
N PRO A 328 34.60 71.27 -15.75
CA PRO A 328 33.85 70.74 -14.62
C PRO A 328 34.65 70.91 -13.31
N VAL A 329 33.95 71.08 -12.19
CA VAL A 329 34.57 71.06 -10.85
C VAL A 329 35.28 69.71 -10.66
N GLY A 330 36.53 69.75 -10.19
CA GLY A 330 37.40 68.58 -10.10
C GLY A 330 38.28 68.35 -11.32
N ALA A 331 38.15 69.13 -12.40
CA ALA A 331 39.11 69.08 -13.51
C ALA A 331 40.54 69.37 -13.02
N VAL A 332 41.48 68.56 -13.50
CA VAL A 332 42.91 68.67 -13.21
C VAL A 332 43.65 68.89 -14.52
N VAL A 333 44.57 69.86 -14.54
CA VAL A 333 45.46 70.14 -15.66
C VAL A 333 46.86 70.33 -15.07
N THR A 334 47.86 69.68 -15.64
CA THR A 334 49.26 69.93 -15.29
C THR A 334 49.85 70.93 -16.28
N VAL A 335 50.71 71.84 -15.83
CA VAL A 335 51.47 72.77 -16.66
C VAL A 335 52.94 72.51 -16.40
N THR A 336 53.68 72.19 -17.44
CA THR A 336 55.13 71.93 -17.38
C THR A 336 55.85 72.99 -18.19
N ASN A 337 56.72 73.75 -17.54
CA ASN A 337 57.61 74.68 -18.21
C ASN A 337 58.80 73.90 -18.77
N LEU A 338 58.94 73.85 -20.10
CA LEU A 338 60.05 73.15 -20.75
C LEU A 338 61.28 74.06 -21.00
N GLY A 339 61.19 75.34 -20.65
CA GLY A 339 62.23 76.33 -20.89
C GLY A 339 63.00 76.71 -19.63
N PRO A 340 64.20 77.32 -19.77
CA PRO A 340 64.98 77.82 -18.65
C PRO A 340 64.46 79.16 -18.08
N ALA A 341 63.65 79.90 -18.85
CA ALA A 341 63.01 81.14 -18.41
C ALA A 341 61.74 80.85 -17.61
N ALA A 342 61.41 81.69 -16.63
CA ALA A 342 60.16 81.57 -15.90
C ALA A 342 58.95 81.98 -16.76
N ILE A 343 57.84 81.28 -16.61
CA ILE A 343 56.55 81.59 -17.27
C ILE A 343 55.51 82.01 -16.24
N ALA A 344 54.55 82.82 -16.65
CA ALA A 344 53.41 83.20 -15.82
C ALA A 344 52.22 82.26 -16.03
N ILE A 345 51.59 81.83 -14.94
CA ILE A 345 50.27 81.20 -14.92
C ILE A 345 49.28 82.25 -14.38
N SER A 346 48.50 82.84 -15.27
CA SER A 346 47.69 84.02 -14.96
C SER A 346 46.19 83.72 -15.00
N PRO A 347 45.42 84.01 -13.94
CA PRO A 347 43.96 83.97 -14.03
C PRO A 347 43.43 85.08 -14.93
N GLN A 348 42.43 84.78 -15.76
CA GLN A 348 41.62 85.80 -16.42
C GLN A 348 40.78 86.59 -15.41
N ALA A 349 40.21 87.72 -15.84
CA ALA A 349 39.36 88.56 -15.00
C ALA A 349 38.20 87.75 -14.39
N GLY A 350 38.03 87.84 -13.07
CA GLY A 350 37.01 87.11 -12.31
C GLY A 350 37.46 85.74 -11.78
N VAL A 351 38.55 85.17 -12.30
CA VAL A 351 39.09 83.87 -11.86
C VAL A 351 39.99 84.05 -10.64
N THR A 352 39.76 83.27 -9.59
CA THR A 352 40.66 83.16 -8.44
C THR A 352 41.59 81.97 -8.62
N LEU A 353 42.87 82.25 -8.92
CA LEU A 353 43.95 81.25 -8.86
C LEU A 353 44.66 81.34 -7.51
N ARG A 354 44.54 80.32 -6.67
CA ARG A 354 45.08 80.30 -5.31
C ARG A 354 46.22 79.29 -5.21
N GLN A 355 47.34 79.67 -4.59
CA GLN A 355 48.42 78.71 -4.33
C GLN A 355 48.03 77.81 -3.16
N ALA A 356 48.19 76.50 -3.34
CA ALA A 356 47.92 75.54 -2.29
C ALA A 356 48.81 75.79 -1.06
N GLY A 357 48.21 75.68 0.14
CA GLY A 357 48.92 75.85 1.41
C GLY A 357 49.24 77.30 1.80
N THR A 358 48.83 78.30 1.00
CA THR A 358 49.06 79.73 1.31
C THR A 358 47.79 80.57 1.13
N ALA A 359 47.84 81.81 1.62
CA ALA A 359 46.77 82.79 1.39
C ALA A 359 46.91 83.50 0.02
N ASN A 360 47.98 83.25 -0.73
CA ASN A 360 48.33 83.95 -1.97
C ASN A 360 47.35 83.61 -3.08
N ALA A 361 46.87 84.63 -3.80
CA ALA A 361 46.01 84.50 -4.96
C ALA A 361 46.41 85.49 -6.06
N GLY A 362 46.12 85.14 -7.31
CA GLY A 362 46.49 85.92 -8.50
C GLY A 362 47.44 85.15 -9.42
N ALA A 363 48.11 85.87 -10.32
CA ALA A 363 49.09 85.28 -11.23
C ALA A 363 50.25 84.64 -10.46
N ARG A 364 50.73 83.50 -10.95
CA ARG A 364 51.81 82.72 -10.36
C ARG A 364 52.98 82.61 -11.32
N THR A 365 54.20 82.63 -10.79
CA THR A 365 55.39 82.43 -11.60
C THR A 365 55.84 80.98 -11.47
N LEU A 366 55.92 80.28 -12.59
CA LEU A 366 56.52 78.95 -12.68
C LEU A 366 57.94 79.10 -13.20
N LEU A 367 58.93 78.80 -12.37
CA LEU A 367 60.35 78.87 -12.71
C LEU A 367 60.70 77.96 -13.89
N GLY A 368 61.88 78.17 -14.46
CA GLY A 368 62.41 77.33 -15.53
C GLY A 368 62.44 75.86 -15.13
N TYR A 369 61.98 74.97 -16.02
CA TYR A 369 61.83 73.54 -15.76
C TYR A 369 60.91 73.17 -14.59
N GLY A 370 60.05 74.10 -14.15
CA GLY A 370 59.05 73.87 -13.13
C GLY A 370 57.84 73.08 -13.64
N ILE A 371 57.12 72.44 -12.71
CA ILE A 371 55.85 71.75 -12.98
C ILE A 371 54.80 72.17 -11.96
N ALA A 372 53.61 72.52 -12.41
CA ALA A 372 52.50 72.93 -11.56
C ALA A 372 51.19 72.25 -11.98
N THR A 373 50.45 71.72 -11.01
CA THR A 373 49.15 71.13 -11.23
C THR A 373 48.07 72.10 -10.77
N LEU A 374 47.14 72.40 -11.67
CA LEU A 374 45.95 73.18 -11.43
C LEU A 374 44.76 72.25 -11.20
N ARG A 375 43.99 72.50 -10.15
CA ARG A 375 42.73 71.80 -9.88
C ARG A 375 41.60 72.80 -9.69
N LYS A 376 40.53 72.60 -10.46
CA LYS A 376 39.32 73.39 -10.30
C LYS A 376 38.52 72.93 -9.09
N VAL A 377 38.14 73.85 -8.21
CA VAL A 377 37.40 73.53 -6.97
C VAL A 377 36.03 74.18 -6.90
N ALA A 378 35.79 75.26 -7.65
CA ALA A 378 34.51 75.92 -7.82
C ALA A 378 34.48 76.66 -9.18
N ALA A 379 33.34 77.23 -9.58
CA ALA A 379 33.13 77.86 -10.88
C ALA A 379 34.30 78.77 -11.32
N GLU A 380 34.67 79.75 -10.49
CA GLU A 380 35.75 80.69 -10.80
C GLU A 380 36.94 80.52 -9.85
N THR A 381 37.18 79.31 -9.33
CA THR A 381 38.26 79.07 -8.35
C THR A 381 39.08 77.85 -8.68
N TRP A 382 40.39 78.08 -8.80
CA TRP A 382 41.41 77.08 -9.07
C TRP A 382 42.47 77.11 -7.98
N PHE A 383 42.93 75.93 -7.58
CA PHE A 383 44.14 75.77 -6.78
C PHE A 383 45.30 75.38 -7.69
N VAL A 384 46.49 75.91 -7.41
CA VAL A 384 47.73 75.54 -8.10
C VAL A 384 48.81 75.17 -7.09
N ALA A 385 49.52 74.09 -7.36
CA ALA A 385 50.60 73.57 -6.53
C ALA A 385 51.67 72.94 -7.43
N GLY A 386 52.94 73.02 -7.05
CA GLY A 386 54.00 72.43 -7.86
C GLY A 386 55.41 72.84 -7.48
N ALA A 387 56.39 72.14 -8.04
CA ALA A 387 57.80 72.45 -7.88
C ALA A 387 58.19 73.60 -8.81
N GLY A 388 58.88 74.61 -8.26
CA GLY A 388 59.25 75.82 -8.99
C GLY A 388 58.12 76.85 -9.08
N LEU A 389 57.02 76.68 -8.36
CA LEU A 389 55.92 77.65 -8.32
C LEU A 389 56.15 78.70 -7.21
N SER A 390 56.15 79.98 -7.57
CA SER A 390 56.30 81.13 -6.65
C SER A 390 55.21 82.18 -6.81
#